data_AF-A0A0G0V929-F1
#
_entry.id   AF-A0A0G0V929-F1
#
_cell.length_a   1.000
_cell.length_b   1.000
_cell.length_c   1.000
_cell.angle_alpha   90.00
_cell.angle_beta   90.00
_cell.angle_gamma   90.00
#
_symmetry.space_group_name_H-M   'P 1'
#
loop_
_entity.id
_entity.type
_entity.pdbx_description
1 polymer ?
#
loop_
_entity_poly.entity_id
_entity_poly.type
_entity_poly.pdbx_seq_one_letter_code
_entity_poly.pdbx_strand_id
1 'polypeptide(L)'
;MTNPFLDESFEFQDEENLFEPEPEEAGRHAAPVIADRRFDMAKKILRQMQENLESVIALLENPSSDSKETTTLAQLVTAKKEMEKHLEDISGSRVVEGVFDGQQMVGSDGRRYSVPPNYASKSRLVEGDILKLTIRSDGTFLFKQISPMERRRLVGLLAFDASAGNHVVLCGEQRFHVLQASVTYYRGELGDEAVILVPKTTPSVWAAVENIVKK
;
A
#
# COMPACT_ATOMS: atom_id res chain seq x y z
N MET A 1 -8.77 -47.81 54.78
CA MET A 1 -9.64 -47.70 53.59
C MET A 1 -9.01 -46.65 52.70
N THR A 2 -8.28 -47.10 51.69
CA THR A 2 -7.29 -46.32 50.91
C THR A 2 -7.37 -46.79 49.45
N ASN A 3 -7.21 -45.83 48.54
CA ASN A 3 -7.48 -45.84 47.09
C ASN A 3 -6.93 -47.01 46.26
N PRO A 4 -7.61 -47.38 45.14
CA PRO A 4 -7.12 -48.31 44.13
C PRO A 4 -6.45 -47.60 42.94
N PHE A 5 -5.22 -48.00 42.61
CA PHE A 5 -4.58 -47.78 41.30
C PHE A 5 -3.84 -49.08 40.93
N LEU A 6 -4.28 -49.74 39.86
CA LEU A 6 -3.67 -50.88 39.15
C LEU A 6 -3.82 -50.48 37.68
N ASP A 7 -2.81 -49.92 37.01
CA ASP A 7 -1.61 -50.54 36.41
C ASP A 7 -1.96 -51.56 35.31
N GLU A 8 -2.15 -51.04 34.09
CA GLU A 8 -2.27 -51.81 32.84
C GLU A 8 -0.93 -51.72 32.08
N SER A 9 -0.24 -52.86 32.08
CA SER A 9 0.66 -53.41 31.04
C SER A 9 1.19 -52.47 29.95
N PHE A 10 2.48 -52.14 30.03
CA PHE A 10 3.29 -51.59 28.93
C PHE A 10 4.31 -52.66 28.51
N GLU A 11 4.06 -53.35 27.38
CA GLU A 11 4.98 -54.32 26.78
C GLU A 11 6.09 -53.59 26.01
N PHE A 12 7.34 -53.91 26.34
CA PHE A 12 8.54 -53.50 25.62
C PHE A 12 8.83 -54.53 24.51
N GLN A 13 9.01 -54.06 23.28
CA GLN A 13 9.73 -54.78 22.23
C GLN A 13 10.81 -53.86 21.66
N ASP A 14 12.06 -54.25 21.93
CA ASP A 14 13.27 -53.74 21.29
C ASP A 14 13.30 -54.22 19.82
N GLU A 15 13.28 -53.29 18.87
CA GLU A 15 13.72 -53.56 17.48
C GLU A 15 14.78 -52.55 17.06
N GLU A 16 16.00 -53.09 17.03
CA GLU A 16 17.18 -52.76 16.24
C GLU A 16 17.15 -51.49 15.36
N ASN A 17 17.93 -50.48 15.79
CA ASN A 17 18.48 -49.45 14.91
C ASN A 17 19.42 -50.10 13.87
N LEU A 18 18.88 -50.52 12.73
CA LEU A 18 19.64 -50.81 11.52
C LEU A 18 19.58 -49.60 10.60
N PHE A 19 20.54 -48.69 10.79
CA PHE A 19 20.75 -47.53 9.93
C PHE A 19 21.24 -48.01 8.55
N GLU A 20 20.34 -48.09 7.57
CA GLU A 20 20.71 -48.24 6.16
C GLU A 20 21.22 -46.89 5.63
N PRO A 21 22.51 -46.75 5.24
CA PRO A 21 22.98 -45.54 4.60
C PRO A 21 22.47 -45.50 3.14
N GLU A 22 21.67 -44.51 2.81
CA GLU A 22 21.29 -44.22 1.42
C GLU A 22 22.51 -43.82 0.57
N PRO A 23 22.53 -44.17 -0.72
CA PRO A 23 23.72 -44.10 -1.55
C PRO A 23 24.10 -42.66 -1.90
N GLU A 24 25.35 -42.28 -1.62
CA GLU A 24 26.00 -41.16 -2.29
C GLU A 24 26.13 -41.46 -3.79
N GLU A 25 25.43 -40.70 -4.64
CA GLU A 25 26.03 -39.79 -5.65
C GLU A 25 25.04 -39.39 -6.76
N ALA A 26 25.32 -38.20 -7.32
CA ALA A 26 24.87 -37.67 -8.62
C ALA A 26 23.56 -36.87 -8.68
N GLY A 27 23.65 -35.60 -8.27
CA GLY A 27 22.66 -34.56 -8.59
C GLY A 27 23.18 -33.14 -8.30
N ARG A 28 24.36 -32.78 -8.82
CA ARG A 28 24.86 -31.40 -8.74
C ARG A 28 23.97 -30.43 -9.55
N HIS A 29 23.64 -29.31 -8.90
CA HIS A 29 23.23 -28.00 -9.45
C HIS A 29 21.79 -27.80 -9.96
N ALA A 30 20.95 -27.17 -9.14
CA ALA A 30 19.82 -26.35 -9.62
C ALA A 30 19.47 -25.16 -8.70
N ALA A 31 20.47 -24.51 -8.08
CA ALA A 31 20.29 -23.25 -7.35
C ALA A 31 21.15 -22.02 -7.79
N PRO A 32 21.75 -21.92 -9.00
CA PRO A 32 22.48 -20.69 -9.39
C PRO A 32 21.67 -19.71 -10.27
N VAL A 33 20.59 -20.13 -10.94
CA VAL A 33 20.06 -19.36 -12.10
C VAL A 33 19.29 -18.08 -11.72
N ILE A 34 18.63 -18.04 -10.55
CA ILE A 34 17.79 -16.89 -10.16
C ILE A 34 18.64 -15.76 -9.53
N ALA A 35 19.71 -16.10 -8.80
CA ALA A 35 20.61 -15.12 -8.20
C ALA A 35 21.44 -14.39 -9.27
N ASP A 36 21.88 -15.10 -10.30
CA ASP A 36 22.72 -14.58 -11.38
C ASP A 36 21.97 -13.53 -12.23
N ARG A 37 20.70 -13.80 -12.56
CA ARG A 37 19.84 -12.83 -13.27
C ARG A 37 19.62 -11.54 -12.48
N ARG A 38 19.54 -11.62 -11.15
CA ARG A 38 19.43 -10.43 -10.30
C ARG A 38 20.74 -9.65 -10.27
N PHE A 39 21.88 -10.35 -10.26
CA PHE A 39 23.21 -9.75 -10.24
C PHE A 39 23.56 -9.03 -11.55
N ASP A 40 23.34 -9.67 -12.70
CA ASP A 40 23.58 -9.07 -14.02
C ASP A 40 22.71 -7.83 -14.24
N MET A 41 21.49 -7.86 -13.72
CA MET A 41 20.59 -6.73 -13.85
C MET A 41 20.91 -5.61 -12.87
N ALA A 42 21.32 -5.92 -11.63
CA ALA A 42 21.86 -4.92 -10.72
C ALA A 42 23.06 -4.19 -11.34
N LYS A 43 23.93 -4.94 -12.04
CA LYS A 43 25.04 -4.38 -12.81
C LYS A 43 24.56 -3.49 -13.96
N LYS A 44 23.49 -3.87 -14.67
CA LYS A 44 22.89 -3.06 -15.74
C LYS A 44 22.27 -1.76 -15.21
N ILE A 45 21.55 -1.81 -14.08
CA ILE A 45 20.97 -0.64 -13.40
C ILE A 45 22.09 0.31 -12.95
N LEU A 46 23.15 -0.22 -12.36
CA LEU A 46 24.29 0.61 -11.92
C LEU A 46 24.97 1.31 -13.09
N ARG A 47 25.12 0.65 -14.25
CA ARG A 47 25.63 1.29 -15.47
C ARG A 47 24.70 2.40 -15.97
N GLN A 48 23.40 2.15 -15.99
CA GLN A 48 22.41 3.16 -16.39
C GLN A 48 22.42 4.38 -15.44
N MET A 49 22.56 4.16 -14.14
CA MET A 49 22.71 5.24 -13.15
C MET A 49 23.99 6.04 -13.40
N GLN A 50 25.08 5.37 -13.76
CA GLN A 50 26.35 6.02 -14.08
C GLN A 50 26.20 6.97 -15.29
N GLU A 51 25.58 6.50 -16.38
CA GLU A 51 25.29 7.30 -17.58
C GLU A 51 24.37 8.50 -17.28
N ASN A 52 23.36 8.30 -16.44
CA ASN A 52 22.44 9.36 -16.03
C ASN A 52 23.15 10.42 -15.17
N LEU A 53 24.02 10.01 -14.25
CA LEU A 53 24.80 10.92 -13.41
C LEU A 53 25.81 11.73 -14.23
N GLU A 54 26.49 11.10 -15.19
CA GLU A 54 27.38 11.79 -16.14
C GLU A 54 26.62 12.86 -16.94
N SER A 55 25.40 12.53 -17.39
CA SER A 55 24.55 13.48 -18.10
C SER A 55 24.14 14.68 -17.23
N VAL A 56 23.86 14.45 -15.93
CA VAL A 56 23.56 15.53 -14.97
C VAL A 56 24.78 16.41 -14.70
N ILE A 57 25.97 15.82 -14.57
CA ILE A 57 27.23 16.58 -14.38
C ILE A 57 27.49 17.47 -15.59
N ALA A 58 27.37 16.94 -16.81
CA ALA A 58 27.57 17.71 -18.04
C ALA A 58 26.61 18.90 -18.18
N LEU A 59 25.39 18.78 -17.63
CA LEU A 59 24.41 19.87 -17.56
C LEU A 59 24.80 20.95 -16.55
N LEU A 60 25.30 20.56 -15.37
CA LEU A 60 25.74 21.49 -14.34
C LEU A 60 27.01 22.25 -14.74
N GLU A 61 27.87 21.64 -15.56
CA GLU A 61 29.09 22.26 -16.08
C GLU A 61 28.83 23.27 -17.22
N ASN A 62 27.72 23.13 -17.95
CA ASN A 62 27.38 23.99 -19.09
C ASN A 62 25.93 24.52 -19.01
N PRO A 63 25.65 25.54 -18.17
CA PRO A 63 24.30 26.04 -17.89
C PRO A 63 23.68 26.91 -19.01
N SER A 64 24.05 26.70 -20.29
CA SER A 64 23.61 27.57 -21.39
C SER A 64 22.81 26.81 -22.46
N SER A 65 21.49 26.72 -22.24
CA SER A 65 20.40 27.04 -23.20
C SER A 65 19.08 26.38 -22.78
N ASP A 66 18.05 27.21 -22.62
CA ASP A 66 16.67 26.92 -22.18
C ASP A 66 15.90 25.82 -22.96
N SER A 67 16.48 25.21 -24.00
CA SER A 67 15.84 24.17 -24.81
C SER A 67 16.28 22.73 -24.50
N LYS A 68 17.42 22.55 -23.82
CA LYS A 68 17.96 21.22 -23.49
C LYS A 68 17.34 20.64 -22.21
N GLU A 69 16.88 21.50 -21.30
CA GLU A 69 16.30 21.11 -20.00
C GLU A 69 14.98 20.35 -20.15
N THR A 70 14.13 20.72 -21.12
CA THR A 70 12.85 20.04 -21.36
C THR A 70 13.04 18.65 -21.98
N THR A 71 14.04 18.51 -22.85
CA THR A 71 14.35 17.24 -23.54
C THR A 71 14.93 16.22 -22.56
N THR A 72 15.80 16.64 -21.65
CA THR A 72 16.43 15.77 -20.66
C THR A 72 15.45 15.36 -19.55
N LEU A 73 14.57 16.26 -19.10
CA LEU A 73 13.48 15.89 -18.19
C LEU A 73 12.55 14.82 -18.79
N ALA A 74 12.20 14.95 -20.07
CA ALA A 74 11.41 13.95 -20.79
C ALA A 74 12.14 12.59 -20.88
N GLN A 75 13.45 12.60 -21.14
CA GLN A 75 14.29 11.39 -21.16
C GLN A 75 14.37 10.72 -19.78
N LEU A 76 14.54 11.49 -18.71
CA LEU A 76 14.58 10.97 -17.34
C LEU A 76 13.25 10.36 -16.90
N VAL A 77 12.12 10.97 -17.26
CA VAL A 77 10.78 10.42 -17.00
C VAL A 77 10.57 9.11 -17.77
N THR A 78 11.05 9.03 -19.02
CA THR A 78 10.96 7.83 -19.84
C THR A 78 11.81 6.70 -19.25
N ALA A 79 13.06 6.98 -18.87
CA ALA A 79 13.96 6.02 -18.23
C ALA A 79 13.41 5.52 -16.88
N LYS A 80 12.79 6.40 -16.07
CA LYS A 80 12.10 6.00 -14.83
C LYS A 80 11.00 4.98 -15.11
N LYS A 81 10.17 5.22 -16.13
CA LYS A 81 9.04 4.36 -16.49
C LYS A 81 9.50 3.00 -17.03
N GLU A 82 10.57 2.97 -17.80
CA GLU A 82 11.19 1.72 -18.28
C GLU A 82 11.81 0.92 -17.13
N MET A 83 12.49 1.59 -16.20
CA MET A 83 13.05 0.97 -15.01
C MET A 83 11.96 0.41 -14.08
N GLU A 84 10.86 1.14 -13.89
CA GLU A 84 9.68 0.67 -13.16
C GLU A 84 9.12 -0.61 -13.80
N LYS A 85 8.84 -0.59 -15.11
CA LYS A 85 8.36 -1.77 -15.84
C LYS A 85 9.29 -2.98 -15.71
N HIS A 86 10.60 -2.78 -15.86
CA HIS A 86 11.57 -3.86 -15.65
C HIS A 86 11.57 -4.36 -14.21
N LEU A 87 11.43 -3.49 -13.22
CA LEU A 87 11.33 -3.90 -11.83
C LEU A 87 10.04 -4.69 -11.55
N GLU A 88 8.94 -4.35 -12.22
CA GLU A 88 7.68 -5.12 -12.18
C GLU A 88 7.88 -6.53 -12.74
N ASP A 89 8.55 -6.66 -13.89
CA ASP A 89 8.82 -7.96 -14.55
C ASP A 89 9.69 -8.89 -13.68
N ILE A 90 10.64 -8.36 -12.90
CA ILE A 90 11.54 -9.16 -12.06
C ILE A 90 10.98 -9.43 -10.66
N SER A 91 10.32 -8.44 -10.04
CA SER A 91 9.76 -8.60 -8.70
C SER A 91 8.43 -9.34 -8.70
N GLY A 92 7.76 -9.41 -9.86
CA GLY A 92 6.36 -9.82 -9.96
C GLY A 92 5.40 -8.86 -9.25
N SER A 93 5.88 -7.69 -8.81
CA SER A 93 5.10 -6.71 -8.07
C SER A 93 4.87 -5.46 -8.92
N ARG A 94 3.61 -5.08 -9.10
CA ARG A 94 3.19 -3.93 -9.91
C ARG A 94 2.95 -2.72 -9.03
N VAL A 95 3.42 -1.55 -9.44
CA VAL A 95 3.27 -0.30 -8.68
C VAL A 95 2.39 0.67 -9.45
N VAL A 96 1.32 1.14 -8.82
CA VAL A 96 0.37 2.09 -9.42
C VAL A 96 0.20 3.27 -8.47
N GLU A 97 0.38 4.48 -8.97
CA GLU A 97 0.05 5.70 -8.23
C GLU A 97 -1.35 6.17 -8.64
N GLY A 98 -2.08 6.77 -7.71
CA GLY A 98 -3.46 7.18 -7.95
C GLY A 98 -4.00 8.16 -6.92
N VAL A 99 -5.20 8.65 -7.18
CA VAL A 99 -5.89 9.64 -6.35
C VAL A 99 -7.03 8.96 -5.59
N PHE A 100 -7.15 9.23 -4.30
CA PHE A 100 -8.24 8.72 -3.46
C PHE A 100 -9.54 9.48 -3.72
N ASP A 101 -10.65 8.78 -3.93
CA ASP A 101 -11.98 9.34 -4.21
C ASP A 101 -12.97 9.26 -3.03
N GLY A 102 -12.47 8.89 -1.84
CA GLY A 102 -13.28 8.74 -0.62
C GLY A 102 -13.52 7.27 -0.23
N GLN A 103 -13.48 6.34 -1.20
CA GLN A 103 -13.60 4.90 -0.94
C GLN A 103 -12.57 4.06 -1.73
N GLN A 104 -12.20 4.52 -2.92
CA GLN A 104 -11.34 3.84 -3.87
C GLN A 104 -10.17 4.74 -4.25
N MET A 105 -9.14 4.14 -4.82
CA MET A 105 -8.04 4.83 -5.48
C MET A 105 -8.25 4.74 -6.99
N VAL A 106 -8.31 5.88 -7.67
CA VAL A 106 -8.27 5.96 -9.13
C VAL A 106 -6.81 6.00 -9.56
N GLY A 107 -6.32 4.89 -10.11
CA GLY A 107 -4.95 4.75 -10.59
C GLY A 107 -4.66 5.62 -11.82
N SER A 108 -3.38 5.90 -12.05
CA SER A 108 -2.88 6.55 -13.27
C SER A 108 -3.15 5.76 -14.54
N ASP A 109 -3.50 4.48 -14.41
CA ASP A 109 -3.97 3.61 -15.48
C ASP A 109 -5.48 3.69 -15.73
N GLY A 110 -6.19 4.57 -15.01
CA GLY A 110 -7.64 4.78 -15.10
C GLY A 110 -8.47 3.71 -14.39
N ARG A 111 -7.83 2.71 -13.75
CA ARG A 111 -8.54 1.67 -13.01
C ARG A 111 -8.86 2.14 -11.60
N ARG A 112 -9.95 1.61 -11.03
CA ARG A 112 -10.33 1.86 -9.64
C ARG A 112 -9.92 0.68 -8.77
N TYR A 113 -9.27 0.99 -7.65
CA TYR A 113 -8.79 0.02 -6.68
C TYR A 113 -9.47 0.28 -5.34
N SER A 114 -10.19 -0.73 -4.83
CA SER A 114 -10.87 -0.60 -3.54
C SER A 114 -9.87 -0.45 -2.40
N VAL A 115 -10.00 0.63 -1.62
CA VAL A 115 -9.14 0.89 -0.47
C VAL A 115 -9.81 0.31 0.78
N PRO A 116 -9.10 -0.48 1.61
CA PRO A 116 -9.67 -1.01 2.84
C PRO A 116 -10.21 0.12 3.75
N PRO A 117 -11.49 0.06 4.20
CA PRO A 117 -12.10 1.13 5.00
C PRO A 117 -11.33 1.43 6.29
N ASN A 118 -10.73 0.42 6.91
CA ASN A 118 -9.92 0.56 8.11
C ASN A 118 -8.62 1.34 7.85
N TYR A 119 -7.97 1.11 6.71
CA TYR A 119 -6.79 1.88 6.32
C TYR A 119 -7.16 3.34 6.08
N ALA A 120 -8.21 3.58 5.29
CA ALA A 120 -8.70 4.92 5.01
C ALA A 120 -9.08 5.70 6.28
N SER A 121 -9.77 5.03 7.22
CA SER A 121 -10.11 5.62 8.53
C SER A 121 -8.88 5.91 9.38
N LYS A 122 -7.95 4.96 9.52
CA LYS A 122 -6.76 5.10 10.39
C LYS A 122 -5.80 6.17 9.87
N SER A 123 -5.62 6.25 8.56
CA SER A 123 -4.78 7.26 7.90
C SER A 123 -5.50 8.60 7.70
N ARG A 124 -6.79 8.69 8.03
CA ARG A 124 -7.65 9.87 7.82
C ARG A 124 -7.54 10.39 6.39
N LEU A 125 -7.70 9.47 5.43
CA LEU A 125 -7.58 9.76 4.00
C LEU A 125 -8.72 10.68 3.55
N VAL A 126 -8.36 11.75 2.86
CA VAL A 126 -9.29 12.74 2.33
C VAL A 126 -9.31 12.62 0.80
N GLU A 127 -10.46 12.89 0.18
CA GLU A 127 -10.55 12.93 -1.29
C GLU A 127 -9.44 13.81 -1.88
N GLY A 128 -8.78 13.32 -2.92
CA GLY A 128 -7.64 14.00 -3.54
C GLY A 128 -6.27 13.60 -2.99
N ASP A 129 -6.21 12.84 -1.89
CA ASP A 129 -4.93 12.29 -1.40
C ASP A 129 -4.29 11.38 -2.46
N ILE A 130 -2.98 11.52 -2.65
CA ILE A 130 -2.23 10.68 -3.58
C ILE A 130 -1.74 9.43 -2.84
N LEU A 131 -2.13 8.29 -3.37
CA LEU A 131 -1.79 6.96 -2.87
C LEU A 131 -0.87 6.24 -3.85
N LYS A 132 0.00 5.41 -3.29
CA LYS A 132 0.78 4.41 -4.00
C LYS A 132 0.23 3.04 -3.66
N LEU A 133 -0.23 2.32 -4.66
CA LEU A 133 -0.61 0.92 -4.60
C LEU A 133 0.58 0.07 -5.05
N THR A 134 0.94 -0.91 -4.24
CA THR A 134 1.84 -1.99 -4.63
C THR A 134 1.05 -3.28 -4.64
N ILE A 135 0.90 -3.86 -5.82
CA ILE A 135 0.31 -5.18 -6.05
C ILE A 135 1.46 -6.17 -5.97
N ARG A 136 1.50 -6.97 -4.91
CA ARG A 136 2.52 -8.02 -4.76
C ARG A 136 2.25 -9.19 -5.70
N SER A 137 3.24 -10.06 -5.87
CA SER A 137 3.14 -11.26 -6.71
C SER A 137 2.09 -12.27 -6.23
N ASP A 138 1.71 -12.21 -4.95
CA ASP A 138 0.62 -12.99 -4.34
C ASP A 138 -0.77 -12.39 -4.58
N GLY A 139 -0.86 -11.23 -5.25
CA GLY A 139 -2.11 -10.49 -5.46
C GLY A 139 -2.50 -9.57 -4.31
N THR A 140 -1.72 -9.49 -3.24
CA THR A 140 -2.00 -8.61 -2.10
C THR A 140 -1.83 -7.14 -2.50
N PHE A 141 -2.82 -6.31 -2.20
CA PHE A 141 -2.79 -4.87 -2.40
C PHE A 141 -2.25 -4.16 -1.15
N LEU A 142 -1.13 -3.46 -1.32
CA LEU A 142 -0.55 -2.61 -0.28
C LEU A 142 -0.71 -1.14 -0.68
N PHE A 143 -1.50 -0.40 0.09
CA PHE A 143 -1.68 1.04 -0.09
C PHE A 143 -0.76 1.81 0.84
N LYS A 144 -0.16 2.88 0.31
CA LYS A 144 0.61 3.86 1.07
C LYS A 144 0.24 5.26 0.62
N GLN A 145 -0.16 6.12 1.54
CA GLN A 145 -0.26 7.55 1.26
C GLN A 145 1.12 8.14 0.99
N ILE A 146 1.25 8.81 -0.16
CA ILE A 146 2.51 9.44 -0.59
C ILE A 146 2.42 10.97 -0.65
N SER A 147 1.23 11.53 -0.85
CA SER A 147 1.02 12.98 -0.78
C SER A 147 -0.35 13.31 -0.18
N PRO A 148 -0.42 13.88 1.02
CA PRO A 148 -1.67 14.36 1.59
C PRO A 148 -2.11 15.68 0.94
N MET A 149 -3.40 15.83 0.69
CA MET A 149 -4.00 17.06 0.19
C MET A 149 -4.17 18.10 1.32
N GLU A 150 -4.11 19.40 0.96
CA GLU A 150 -4.51 20.47 1.88
C GLU A 150 -5.96 20.29 2.32
N ARG A 151 -6.15 20.25 3.64
CA ARG A 151 -7.44 19.97 4.27
C ARG A 151 -7.78 21.00 5.31
N ARG A 152 -9.08 21.23 5.49
CA ARG A 152 -9.65 22.08 6.53
C ARG A 152 -10.51 21.25 7.47
N ARG A 153 -10.59 21.68 8.72
CA ARG A 153 -11.47 21.08 9.73
C ARG A 153 -12.85 21.70 9.65
N LEU A 154 -13.87 20.87 9.71
CA LEU A 154 -15.25 21.28 9.90
C LEU A 154 -15.83 20.51 11.09
N VAL A 155 -16.80 21.11 11.75
CA VAL A 155 -17.51 20.51 12.86
C VAL A 155 -18.98 20.40 12.47
N GLY A 156 -19.58 19.26 12.77
CA GLY A 156 -20.95 18.97 12.37
C GLY A 156 -21.58 17.88 13.22
N LEU A 157 -22.84 17.58 12.94
CA LEU A 157 -23.59 16.54 13.66
C LEU A 157 -23.53 15.23 12.89
N LEU A 158 -23.22 14.13 13.57
CA LEU A 158 -23.25 12.80 13.01
C LEU A 158 -24.72 12.37 12.80
N ALA A 159 -25.04 11.98 11.58
CA ALA A 159 -26.33 11.47 11.18
C ALA A 159 -26.17 10.21 10.31
N PHE A 160 -27.29 9.58 9.96
CA PHE A 160 -27.31 8.41 9.11
C PHE A 160 -28.23 8.65 7.92
N ASP A 161 -27.71 8.48 6.71
CA ASP A 161 -28.51 8.53 5.50
C ASP A 161 -29.09 7.14 5.22
N ALA A 162 -30.37 6.96 5.53
CA ALA A 162 -31.08 5.71 5.31
C ALA A 162 -31.24 5.34 3.82
N SER A 163 -31.14 6.32 2.91
CA SER A 163 -31.27 6.06 1.47
C SER A 163 -29.96 5.53 0.88
N ALA A 164 -28.83 6.09 1.32
CA ALA A 164 -27.50 5.69 0.87
C ALA A 164 -26.89 4.56 1.73
N GLY A 165 -27.44 4.28 2.91
CA GLY A 165 -26.92 3.29 3.85
C GLY A 165 -25.58 3.70 4.50
N ASN A 166 -25.25 4.98 4.48
CA ASN A 166 -23.96 5.51 4.93
C ASN A 166 -24.13 6.53 6.07
N HIS A 167 -23.15 6.58 6.96
CA HIS A 167 -23.05 7.66 7.93
C HIS A 167 -22.69 8.98 7.22
N VAL A 168 -23.29 10.06 7.69
CA VAL A 168 -23.05 11.41 7.15
C VAL A 168 -22.83 12.39 8.28
N VAL A 169 -22.05 13.43 8.04
CA VAL A 169 -21.87 14.55 8.96
C VAL A 169 -22.48 15.80 8.34
N LEU A 170 -23.36 16.46 9.10
CA LEU A 170 -24.07 17.66 8.71
C LEU A 170 -23.31 18.89 9.22
N CYS A 171 -22.74 19.66 8.29
CA CYS A 171 -22.00 20.90 8.56
C CYS A 171 -22.76 22.09 7.96
N GLY A 172 -23.69 22.67 8.71
CA GLY A 172 -24.58 23.71 8.21
C GLY A 172 -25.49 23.16 7.10
N GLU A 173 -25.38 23.71 5.89
CA GLU A 173 -26.14 23.24 4.72
C GLU A 173 -25.43 22.12 3.93
N GLN A 174 -24.17 21.82 4.24
CA GLN A 174 -23.40 20.80 3.56
C GLN A 174 -23.47 19.47 4.31
N ARG A 175 -23.55 18.37 3.55
CA ARG A 175 -23.49 17.00 4.06
C ARG A 175 -22.28 16.30 3.48
N PHE A 176 -21.56 15.59 4.33
CA PHE A 176 -20.38 14.82 3.92
C PHE A 176 -20.57 13.36 4.32
N HIS A 177 -20.32 12.44 3.41
CA HIS A 177 -20.27 11.01 3.72
C HIS A 177 -19.01 10.70 4.52
N VAL A 178 -19.14 9.82 5.51
CA VAL A 178 -18.03 9.36 6.34
C VAL A 178 -18.01 7.84 6.38
N LEU A 179 -16.81 7.28 6.50
CA LEU A 179 -16.64 5.84 6.55
C LEU A 179 -17.20 5.28 7.85
N GLN A 180 -17.99 4.20 7.76
CA GLN A 180 -18.51 3.47 8.92
C GLN A 180 -17.37 3.04 9.86
N ALA A 181 -16.24 2.60 9.31
CA ALA A 181 -15.06 2.22 10.10
C ALA A 181 -14.58 3.33 11.05
N SER A 182 -14.69 4.60 10.63
CA SER A 182 -14.33 5.74 11.47
C SER A 182 -15.34 5.94 12.59
N VAL A 183 -16.64 5.85 12.28
CA VAL A 183 -17.71 5.99 13.29
C VAL A 183 -17.59 4.90 14.35
N THR A 184 -17.38 3.65 13.94
CA THR A 184 -17.19 2.52 14.87
C THR A 184 -15.93 2.68 15.73
N TYR A 185 -14.82 3.17 15.15
CA TYR A 185 -13.58 3.38 15.89
C TYR A 185 -13.75 4.42 17.02
N TYR A 186 -14.41 5.53 16.74
CA TYR A 186 -14.68 6.58 17.73
C TYR A 186 -15.92 6.31 18.59
N ARG A 187 -16.64 5.21 18.34
CA ARG A 187 -17.89 4.84 19.04
C ARG A 187 -18.92 5.97 19.02
N GLY A 188 -19.04 6.63 17.87
CA GLY A 188 -19.97 7.74 17.66
C GLY A 188 -21.41 7.26 17.57
N GLU A 189 -22.32 8.02 18.16
CA GLU A 189 -23.76 7.82 18.13
C GLU A 189 -24.42 8.94 17.31
N LEU A 190 -25.62 8.68 16.78
CA LEU A 190 -26.34 9.69 16.00
C LEU A 190 -26.67 10.89 16.90
N GLY A 191 -26.36 12.09 16.42
CA GLY A 191 -26.49 13.33 17.18
C GLY A 191 -25.20 13.80 17.86
N ASP A 192 -24.15 12.97 17.91
CA ASP A 192 -22.84 13.38 18.41
C ASP A 192 -22.20 14.44 17.50
N GLU A 193 -21.30 15.23 18.08
CA GLU A 193 -20.54 16.24 17.35
C GLU A 193 -19.28 15.62 16.76
N ALA A 194 -19.18 15.60 15.43
CA ALA A 194 -18.06 15.04 14.71
C ALA A 194 -17.18 16.15 14.12
N VAL A 195 -15.86 16.03 14.34
CA VAL A 195 -14.85 16.84 13.66
C VAL A 195 -14.38 16.07 12.43
N ILE A 196 -14.57 16.66 11.26
CA ILE A 196 -14.22 16.07 9.97
C ILE A 196 -13.15 16.89 9.24
N LEU A 197 -12.39 16.21 8.38
CA LEU A 197 -11.40 16.75 7.48
C LEU A 197 -11.91 16.65 6.05
N VAL A 198 -11.96 17.80 5.37
CA VAL A 198 -12.35 17.91 3.96
C VAL A 198 -11.26 18.64 3.17
N PRO A 199 -11.17 18.46 1.85
CA PRO A 199 -10.26 19.24 1.03
C PRO A 199 -10.55 20.74 1.16
N LYS A 200 -9.49 21.55 1.14
CA LYS A 200 -9.63 23.00 1.22
C LYS A 200 -10.02 23.64 -0.12
N THR A 201 -9.53 23.07 -1.21
CA THR A 201 -9.58 23.70 -2.55
C THR A 201 -10.63 23.07 -3.47
N THR A 202 -10.99 21.81 -3.22
CA THR A 202 -11.85 21.02 -4.12
C THR A 202 -13.14 20.65 -3.41
N PRO A 203 -14.32 20.72 -4.06
CA PRO A 203 -15.54 20.15 -3.50
C PRO A 203 -15.37 18.65 -3.29
N SER A 204 -15.82 18.14 -2.15
CA SER A 204 -15.76 16.71 -1.84
C SER A 204 -17.13 16.19 -1.39
N VAL A 205 -17.35 14.91 -1.65
CA VAL A 205 -18.56 14.20 -1.21
C VAL A 205 -18.28 13.44 0.10
N TRP A 206 -17.07 12.92 0.23
CA TRP A 206 -16.55 12.22 1.39
C TRP A 206 -15.67 13.12 2.26
N ALA A 207 -15.64 12.79 3.54
CA ALA A 207 -14.79 13.41 4.53
C ALA A 207 -14.17 12.34 5.44
N ALA A 208 -12.97 12.63 5.96
CA ALA A 208 -12.34 11.80 6.97
C ALA A 208 -12.76 12.27 8.37
N VAL A 209 -13.12 11.36 9.26
CA VAL A 209 -13.40 11.72 10.66
C VAL A 209 -12.09 11.85 11.41
N GLU A 210 -11.88 12.99 12.06
CA GLU A 210 -10.73 13.23 12.93
C GLU A 210 -11.04 12.88 14.38
N ASN A 211 -12.25 13.20 14.86
CA ASN A 211 -12.70 12.91 16.20
C ASN A 211 -14.24 12.97 16.30
N ILE A 212 -14.80 12.31 17.31
CA ILE A 212 -16.22 12.45 17.69
C ILE A 212 -16.30 12.79 19.18
N VAL A 213 -17.06 13.82 19.49
CA VAL A 213 -17.33 14.32 20.85
C VAL A 213 -18.76 13.93 21.21
N LYS A 214 -18.88 13.12 22.27
CA LYS A 214 -20.18 12.72 22.82
C LYS A 214 -20.86 13.93 23.45
N LYS A 215 -22.14 14.09 23.15
CA LYS A 215 -22.95 15.18 23.70
C LYS A 215 -23.78 14.74 24.90
#